data_AF-A0A6J7GML2-F1
#
_entry.id   AF-A0A6J7GML2-F1
#
_cell.length_a   1.000
_cell.length_b   1.000
_cell.length_c   1.000
_cell.angle_alpha   90.00
_cell.angle_beta   90.00
_cell.angle_gamma   90.00
#
_symmetry.space_group_name_H-M   'P 1'
#
loop_
_entity.id
_entity.type
_entity.pdbx_description
1 polymer ?
#
loop_
_entity_poly.entity_id
_entity_poly.type
_entity_poly.pdbx_seq_one_letter_code
_entity_poly.pdbx_strand_id
1 'polypeptide(L)'
;MAKVKLHRCNYTFLHTKLDACWVVQKELDAQGIDYEIVKQGWGKGKRPEVEAISGQSKLPVLELQNGEVYRAESKEMAARVRSGQLPTG
;
A
#
# COMPACT_ATOMS: atom_id res chain seq x y z
N MET A 1 4.65 16.81 -0.53
CA MET A 1 4.80 16.37 0.88
C MET A 1 4.17 14.99 0.92
N ALA A 2 4.93 13.92 1.12
CA ALA A 2 4.39 12.56 1.10
C ALA A 2 3.33 12.42 2.20
N LYS A 3 2.08 12.24 1.78
CA LYS A 3 0.91 12.21 2.66
C LYS A 3 0.43 10.79 2.94
N VAL A 4 0.80 9.84 2.09
CA VAL A 4 0.37 8.43 2.18
C VAL A 4 1.60 7.55 2.31
N LYS A 5 1.58 6.53 3.15
CA LYS A 5 2.62 5.49 3.18
C LYS A 5 2.09 4.19 2.59
N LEU A 6 2.79 3.69 1.59
CA LEU A 6 2.56 2.37 1.01
C LEU A 6 3.47 1.35 1.71
N HIS A 7 2.89 0.56 2.59
CA HIS A 7 3.53 -0.61 3.16
C HIS A 7 3.50 -1.71 2.11
N ARG A 8 4.68 -2.12 1.66
CA ARG A 8 4.83 -3.19 0.67
C ARG A 8 5.97 -4.14 1.02
N CYS A 9 5.92 -5.33 0.43
CA CYS A 9 7.02 -6.27 0.54
C CYS A 9 8.24 -5.77 -0.25
N ASN A 10 9.44 -6.13 0.22
CA ASN A 10 10.71 -5.79 -0.42
C ASN A 10 11.00 -6.59 -1.72
N TYR A 11 10.01 -7.26 -2.31
CA TYR A 11 10.16 -7.89 -3.62
C TYR A 11 10.06 -6.83 -4.73
N THR A 12 11.14 -6.08 -4.93
CA THR A 12 11.26 -5.13 -6.05
C THR A 12 11.59 -5.81 -7.39
N PHE A 13 11.77 -7.14 -7.42
CA PHE A 13 12.21 -7.87 -8.61
C PHE A 13 11.13 -8.74 -9.29
N LEU A 14 9.98 -8.95 -8.64
CA LEU A 14 8.88 -9.72 -9.22
C LEU A 14 7.87 -8.76 -9.85
N HIS A 15 8.23 -8.15 -10.99
CA HIS A 15 7.32 -7.30 -11.79
C HIS A 15 6.24 -8.14 -12.50
N THR A 16 5.51 -8.95 -11.74
CA THR A 16 4.43 -9.79 -12.24
C THR A 16 3.09 -9.22 -11.79
N LYS A 17 2.04 -9.37 -12.61
CA LYS A 17 0.66 -8.94 -12.30
C LYS A 17 0.06 -9.60 -11.05
N LEU A 18 0.77 -10.56 -10.44
CA LEU A 18 0.44 -11.20 -9.17
C LEU A 18 0.94 -10.41 -7.95
N ASP A 19 1.82 -9.41 -8.16
CA ASP A 19 2.28 -8.55 -7.08
C ASP A 19 1.25 -7.45 -6.81
N ALA A 20 0.33 -7.81 -5.92
CA ALA A 20 -0.62 -6.97 -5.22
C ALA A 20 -0.08 -5.57 -4.85
N CYS A 21 1.19 -5.46 -4.44
CA CYS A 21 1.78 -4.18 -4.04
C CYS A 21 2.11 -3.30 -5.25
N TRP A 22 2.59 -3.90 -6.33
CA TRP A 22 2.99 -3.16 -7.53
C TRP A 22 1.80 -2.55 -8.27
N VAL A 23 0.66 -3.25 -8.30
CA VAL A 23 -0.57 -2.72 -8.92
C VAL A 23 -1.03 -1.44 -8.22
N VAL A 24 -1.06 -1.42 -6.89
CA VAL A 24 -1.44 -0.23 -6.13
C VAL A 24 -0.42 0.90 -6.31
N GLN A 25 0.88 0.58 -6.26
CA GLN A 25 1.93 1.57 -6.50
C GLN A 25 1.80 2.25 -7.86
N LYS A 26 1.59 1.46 -8.92
CA LYS A 26 1.44 1.98 -10.28
C LYS A 26 0.25 2.95 -10.39
N GLU A 27 -0.87 2.64 -9.74
CA GLU A 27 -2.03 3.54 -9.76
C GLU A 27 -1.76 4.83 -8.96
N LEU A 28 -1.02 4.75 -7.85
CA LEU A 28 -0.60 5.94 -7.09
C LEU A 28 0.32 6.84 -7.93
N ASP A 29 1.29 6.23 -8.63
CA ASP A 29 2.16 6.92 -9.60
C ASP A 29 1.34 7.54 -10.74
N ALA A 30 0.37 6.80 -11.28
CA ALA A 30 -0.49 7.26 -12.38
C ALA A 30 -1.42 8.42 -11.97
N GLN A 31 -1.87 8.44 -10.70
CA GLN A 31 -2.65 9.54 -10.14
C GLN A 31 -1.78 10.74 -9.73
N GLY A 32 -0.46 10.60 -9.71
CA GLY A 32 0.44 11.65 -9.23
C GLY A 32 0.29 11.91 -7.73
N ILE A 33 -0.09 10.90 -6.94
CA ILE A 33 -0.21 11.02 -5.49
C ILE A 33 1.19 10.93 -4.88
N ASP A 34 1.56 11.88 -4.02
CA ASP A 34 2.79 11.81 -3.24
C ASP A 34 2.66 10.73 -2.14
N TYR A 35 3.40 9.63 -2.28
CA TYR A 35 3.45 8.55 -1.29
C TYR A 35 4.89 8.17 -0.90
N GLU A 36 5.04 7.60 0.30
CA GLU A 36 6.27 7.04 0.83
C GLU A 36 6.23 5.51 0.77
N ILE A 37 7.31 4.88 0.34
CA ILE A 37 7.41 3.41 0.30
C ILE A 37 8.02 2.91 1.60
N VAL A 38 7.22 2.24 2.41
CA VAL A 38 7.69 1.56 3.62
C VAL A 38 7.89 0.08 3.32
N LYS A 39 9.16 -0.34 3.28
CA LYS A 39 9.55 -1.72 2.95
C LYS A 39 9.41 -2.61 4.18
N GLN A 40 8.55 -3.61 4.09
CA GLN A 40 8.24 -4.54 5.17
C GLN A 40 8.95 -5.89 4.98
N GLY A 41 9.20 -6.56 6.11
CA GLY A 41 9.90 -7.84 6.20
C GLY A 41 9.23 -8.98 5.41
N TRP A 42 10.05 -9.98 5.08
CA TRP A 42 9.70 -11.09 4.19
C TRP A 42 8.62 -12.04 4.74
N GLY A 43 8.62 -12.33 6.04
CA GLY A 43 7.68 -13.27 6.65
C GLY A 43 6.38 -12.60 7.10
N LYS A 44 5.23 -13.28 6.96
CA LYS A 44 3.95 -12.81 7.54
C LYS A 44 4.10 -12.52 9.04
N GLY A 45 4.77 -13.39 9.80
CA GLY A 45 5.09 -13.17 11.20
C GLY A 45 6.29 -12.25 11.49
N LYS A 46 6.84 -11.56 10.47
CA LYS A 46 7.95 -10.59 10.61
C LYS A 46 7.52 -9.18 10.15
N ARG A 47 6.23 -8.86 10.31
CA ARG A 47 5.63 -7.57 9.95
C ARG A 47 4.90 -6.93 11.14
N PRO A 48 5.60 -6.70 12.27
CA PRO A 48 4.95 -6.17 13.47
C PRO A 48 4.34 -4.78 13.21
N GLU A 49 4.96 -3.96 12.35
CA GLU A 49 4.41 -2.65 11.99
C GLU A 49 3.09 -2.77 11.23
N VAL A 50 2.99 -3.69 10.27
CA VAL A 50 1.77 -3.90 9.48
C VAL A 50 0.65 -4.45 10.36
N GLU A 51 0.98 -5.37 11.27
CA GLU A 51 0.03 -5.90 12.25
C GLU A 51 -0.41 -4.83 13.25
N ALA A 52 0.50 -3.95 13.68
CA ALA A 52 0.17 -2.86 14.59
C ALA A 52 -0.77 -1.82 13.95
N ILE A 53 -0.54 -1.44 12.69
CA ILE A 53 -1.35 -0.42 12.01
C ILE A 53 -2.64 -1.00 11.43
N SER A 54 -2.61 -2.21 10.85
CA SER A 54 -3.76 -2.78 10.12
C SER A 54 -4.47 -3.92 10.83
N GLY A 55 -3.95 -4.39 11.96
CA GLY A 55 -4.47 -5.57 12.67
C GLY A 55 -4.18 -6.91 11.96
N GLN A 56 -3.40 -6.92 10.88
CA GLN A 56 -3.09 -8.11 10.10
C GLN A 56 -1.70 -8.03 9.43
N SER A 57 -1.13 -9.17 9.04
CA SER A 57 0.19 -9.25 8.38
C SER A 57 0.14 -9.25 6.84
N LYS A 58 -1.04 -9.00 6.25
CA LYS A 58 -1.21 -8.98 4.79
C LYS A 58 -0.78 -7.64 4.21
N LEU A 59 -0.23 -7.69 2.99
CA LEU A 59 0.18 -6.53 2.21
C LEU A 59 -0.53 -6.59 0.83
N PRO A 60 -0.69 -5.46 0.14
CA PRO A 60 -0.32 -4.09 0.52
C PRO A 60 -1.23 -3.48 1.59
N VAL A 61 -0.70 -2.48 2.29
CA VAL A 61 -1.44 -1.63 3.24
C VAL A 61 -1.09 -0.18 2.94
N LEU A 62 -2.11 0.69 2.94
CA LEU A 62 -1.95 2.13 2.79
C LEU A 62 -2.23 2.81 4.12
N GLU A 63 -1.27 3.57 4.63
CA GLU A 63 -1.47 4.49 5.74
C GLU A 63 -1.71 5.89 5.16
N LEU A 64 -2.87 6.46 5.43
CA LEU A 64 -3.29 7.77 4.96
C LEU A 64 -2.75 8.88 5.88
N GLN A 65 -2.83 10.14 5.44
CA GLN A 65 -2.26 11.27 6.18
C GLN A 65 -2.88 11.47 7.56
N ASN A 66 -4.16 11.12 7.70
CA ASN A 66 -4.92 11.20 8.94
C ASN A 66 -4.56 10.07 9.94
N GLY A 67 -3.62 9.18 9.59
CA GLY A 67 -3.28 7.98 10.37
C GLY A 67 -4.26 6.82 10.17
N GLU A 68 -5.24 6.96 9.28
CA GLU A 68 -6.16 5.89 8.92
C GLU A 68 -5.43 4.86 8.04
N VAL A 69 -5.75 3.59 8.27
CA VAL A 69 -5.11 2.48 7.58
C VAL A 69 -6.12 1.84 6.66
N TYR A 70 -5.90 2.02 5.36
CA TYR A 70 -6.73 1.43 4.32
C TYR A 70 -6.09 0.16 3.77
N ARG A 71 -6.85 -0.93 3.84
CA ARG A 71 -6.53 -2.18 3.17
C ARG A 71 -7.78 -2.80 2.57
N ALA A 72 -7.68 -3.19 1.31
CA ALA A 72 -8.65 -4.03 0.64
C ALA A 72 -7.94 -5.09 -0.23
N GLU A 73 -8.68 -5.78 -1.09
CA GLU A 73 -8.09 -6.56 -2.17
C GLU A 73 -7.37 -5.62 -3.15
N SER A 74 -6.23 -6.05 -3.69
CA SER A 74 -5.35 -5.15 -4.46
C SER A 74 -6.01 -4.55 -5.70
N LYS A 75 -6.94 -5.28 -6.32
CA LYS A 75 -7.75 -4.78 -7.44
C LYS A 75 -8.70 -3.65 -7.00
N GLU A 76 -9.31 -3.79 -5.82
CA GLU A 76 -10.19 -2.78 -5.26
C GLU A 76 -9.39 -1.54 -4.84
N MET A 77 -8.26 -1.74 -4.17
CA MET A 77 -7.36 -0.64 -3.81
C MET A 77 -6.91 0.14 -5.05
N ALA A 78 -6.48 -0.57 -6.10
CA ALA A 78 -6.11 0.01 -7.38
C ALA A 78 -7.27 0.78 -8.03
N ALA A 79 -8.48 0.20 -8.04
CA ALA A 79 -9.67 0.87 -8.56
C ALA A 79 -10.03 2.14 -7.77
N ARG A 80 -9.85 2.11 -6.44
CA ARG A 80 -10.14 3.24 -5.55
C ARG A 80 -9.11 4.36 -5.68
N VAL A 81 -7.84 4.01 -5.86
CA VAL A 81 -6.79 4.96 -6.22
C VAL A 81 -7.14 5.60 -7.56
N ARG A 82 -7.48 4.79 -8.56
CA ARG A 82 -7.86 5.25 -9.89
C ARG A 82 -9.10 6.15 -9.91
N SER A 83 -10.07 5.91 -9.02
CA SER A 83 -11.26 6.74 -8.91
C SER A 83 -11.02 8.06 -8.15
N GLY A 84 -9.81 8.29 -7.62
CA GLY A 84 -9.51 9.46 -6.80
C GLY A 84 -10.22 9.45 -5.44
N GLN A 85 -10.72 8.30 -5.00
CA GLN A 85 -11.48 8.14 -3.75
C GLN A 85 -10.60 7.69 -2.57
N LEU A 86 -9.28 7.77 -2.72
CA LEU A 86 -8.39 7.66 -1.57
C LEU A 86 -8.59 8.91 -0.70
N PRO A 87 -8.93 8.76 0.59
CA PRO A 87 -8.98 9.89 1.51
C PRO A 87 -7.56 10.42 1.73
N THR A 88 -7.10 11.29 0.84
CA THR A 88 -5.84 12.04 0.99
C THR A 88 -6.08 13.43 1.60
N GLY A 89 -7.30 13.68 2.09
CA GLY A 89 -7.81 14.95 2.60
C GLY A 89 -8.08 14.91 4.08
#